data_AF-A0A955BFQ7-F1
#
_entry.id   AF-A0A955BFQ7-F1
#
_cell.length_a   1.000
_cell.length_b   1.000
_cell.length_c   1.000
_cell.angle_alpha   90.00
_cell.angle_beta   90.00
_cell.angle_gamma   90.00
#
_symmetry.space_group_name_H-M   'P 1'
#
loop_
_entity.id
_entity.type
_entity.pdbx_description
1 polymer ?
#
loop_
_entity_poly.entity_id
_entity_poly.type
_entity_poly.pdbx_seq_one_letter_code
_entity_poly.pdbx_strand_id
1 'polypeptide(L)'
;MKTSTRTIRRTMLVDFVERSFLPHTRPDAGESSRKSRDYVIAAEWLGTALGRPATLGDLTAPNVRATLRTMIESGCQAERIKFMRRALLRIWRYAFRTGFAKPVREVPMPTVRQSRFRNQPPAGGTLLAFYRDEFRPAIVASSKVTDSAIA
;
A
#
# COMPACT_ATOMS: atom_id res chain seq x y z
N MET A 1 -18.40 13.96 28.70
CA MET A 1 -18.26 12.51 28.49
C MET A 1 -16.78 12.14 28.48
N LYS A 2 -16.28 11.43 29.50
CA LYS A 2 -14.92 10.88 29.51
C LYS A 2 -14.97 9.49 28.86
N THR A 3 -14.78 9.42 27.54
CA THR A 3 -14.63 8.12 26.86
C THR A 3 -13.36 7.46 27.37
N SER A 4 -13.51 6.25 27.92
CA SER A 4 -12.43 5.51 28.54
C SER A 4 -11.31 5.26 27.51
N THR A 5 -10.14 5.87 27.71
CA THR A 5 -8.98 5.84 26.79
C THR A 5 -8.53 4.41 26.44
N ARG A 6 -8.94 3.43 27.25
CA ARG A 6 -8.67 2.00 27.06
C ARG A 6 -9.42 1.40 25.86
N THR A 7 -10.64 1.85 25.57
CA THR A 7 -11.47 1.28 24.48
C THR A 7 -10.94 1.68 23.11
N ILE A 8 -10.42 2.90 23.00
CA ILE A 8 -9.94 3.50 21.74
C ILE A 8 -8.78 2.71 21.11
N ARG A 9 -7.92 2.07 21.93
CA ARG A 9 -6.78 1.30 21.42
C ARG A 9 -7.16 -0.03 20.78
N ARG A 10 -8.39 -0.51 20.98
CA ARG A 10 -8.84 -1.81 20.46
C ARG A 10 -9.70 -1.69 19.20
N THR A 11 -10.09 -0.49 18.83
CA THR A 11 -10.88 -0.29 17.62
C THR A 11 -10.04 -0.56 16.39
N MET A 12 -10.51 -1.50 15.58
CA MET A 12 -9.94 -1.84 14.28
C MET A 12 -9.94 -0.62 13.37
N LEU A 13 -8.82 -0.38 12.68
CA LEU A 13 -8.69 0.79 11.84
C LEU A 13 -9.63 0.73 10.63
N VAL A 14 -9.81 -0.46 10.05
CA VAL A 14 -10.74 -0.69 8.93
C VAL A 14 -12.17 -0.37 9.36
N ASP A 15 -12.64 -0.94 10.48
CA ASP A 15 -13.98 -0.67 11.01
C ASP A 15 -14.20 0.83 11.28
N PHE A 16 -13.20 1.52 11.85
CA PHE A 16 -13.28 2.95 12.07
C PHE A 16 -13.37 3.73 10.74
N VAL A 17 -12.63 3.31 9.72
CA VAL A 17 -12.67 3.94 8.40
C VAL A 17 -14.08 3.82 7.81
N GLU A 18 -14.66 2.63 7.83
CA GLU A 18 -15.96 2.34 7.23
C GLU A 18 -17.12 2.95 8.01
N ARG A 19 -17.14 2.80 9.33
CA ARG A 19 -18.29 3.19 10.17
C ARG A 19 -18.25 4.63 10.65
N SER A 20 -17.08 5.27 10.65
CA SER A 20 -16.93 6.63 11.18
C SER A 20 -16.32 7.58 10.15
N PHE A 21 -15.17 7.27 9.57
CA PHE A 21 -14.49 8.22 8.70
C PHE A 21 -15.22 8.48 7.37
N LEU A 22 -15.61 7.42 6.65
CA LEU A 22 -16.19 7.54 5.32
C LEU A 22 -17.56 8.25 5.33
N PRO A 23 -18.53 7.88 6.20
CA PRO A 23 -19.83 8.55 6.23
C PRO A 23 -19.72 10.06 6.47
N HIS A 24 -18.77 10.49 7.31
CA HIS A 24 -18.62 11.91 7.64
C HIS A 24 -17.79 12.70 6.62
N THR A 25 -16.80 12.08 6.00
CA THR A 25 -15.91 12.80 5.07
C THR A 25 -16.39 12.75 3.63
N ARG A 26 -17.31 11.83 3.31
CA ARG A 26 -17.88 11.61 1.99
C ARG A 26 -19.31 11.05 2.07
N PRO A 27 -20.30 11.87 2.49
CA PRO A 27 -21.68 11.44 2.56
C PRO A 27 -22.25 11.03 1.19
N ASP A 28 -21.83 11.70 0.11
CA ASP A 28 -22.36 11.47 -1.25
C ASP A 28 -21.61 10.39 -2.04
N ALA A 29 -20.50 9.89 -1.49
CA ALA A 29 -19.82 8.77 -2.11
C ALA A 29 -20.60 7.52 -1.72
N GLY A 30 -21.42 7.00 -2.65
CA GLY A 30 -22.06 5.71 -2.48
C GLY A 30 -21.06 4.65 -1.97
N GLU A 31 -21.58 3.66 -1.26
CA GLU A 31 -20.83 2.64 -0.53
C GLU A 31 -19.71 1.98 -1.36
N SER A 32 -19.90 1.93 -2.69
CA SER A 32 -19.03 1.33 -3.69
C SER A 32 -18.08 2.29 -4.41
N SER A 33 -17.90 3.55 -3.97
CA SER A 33 -16.99 4.46 -4.67
C SER A 33 -15.54 3.97 -4.62
N ARG A 34 -14.86 3.92 -5.78
CA ARG A 34 -13.43 3.54 -5.88
C ARG A 34 -12.55 4.30 -4.89
N LYS A 35 -12.87 5.58 -4.66
CA LYS A 35 -12.12 6.45 -3.75
C LYS A 35 -12.38 6.12 -2.27
N SER A 36 -13.49 5.48 -1.91
CA SER A 36 -13.77 4.99 -0.54
C SER A 36 -12.92 3.76 -0.24
N ARG A 37 -12.89 2.82 -1.21
CA ARG A 37 -12.06 1.61 -1.15
C ARG A 37 -10.58 1.92 -0.95
N ASP A 38 -10.10 3.00 -1.54
CA ASP A 38 -8.71 3.44 -1.37
C ASP A 38 -8.32 3.76 0.11
N TYR A 39 -9.25 4.24 0.94
CA TYR A 39 -8.98 4.47 2.37
C TYR A 39 -8.95 3.17 3.17
N VAL A 40 -9.80 2.21 2.82
CA VAL A 40 -9.79 0.86 3.41
C VAL A 40 -8.48 0.16 3.07
N ILE A 41 -8.09 0.17 1.79
CA ILE A 41 -6.80 -0.37 1.34
C ILE A 41 -5.65 0.31 2.09
N ALA A 42 -5.76 1.61 2.41
CA ALA A 42 -4.74 2.28 3.20
C ALA A 42 -4.61 1.75 4.62
N ALA A 43 -5.74 1.49 5.29
CA ALA A 43 -5.76 0.85 6.60
C ALA A 43 -5.21 -0.58 6.56
N GLU A 44 -5.52 -1.34 5.51
CA GLU A 44 -5.01 -2.70 5.30
C GLU A 44 -3.50 -2.72 5.11
N TRP A 45 -2.94 -1.82 4.28
CA TRP A 45 -1.49 -1.71 4.09
C TRP A 45 -0.74 -1.41 5.39
N LEU A 46 -1.32 -0.60 6.28
CA LEU A 46 -0.77 -0.40 7.60
C LEU A 46 -0.74 -1.71 8.39
N GLY A 47 -1.81 -2.52 8.32
CA GLY A 47 -1.85 -3.85 8.94
C GLY A 47 -0.82 -4.81 8.37
N THR A 48 -0.67 -4.85 7.04
CA THR A 48 0.35 -5.66 6.35
C THR A 48 1.76 -5.30 6.82
N ALA A 49 2.08 -4.01 6.91
CA ALA A 49 3.39 -3.55 7.39
C ALA A 49 3.65 -3.90 8.87
N LEU A 50 2.59 -4.05 9.67
CA LEU A 50 2.67 -4.45 11.08
C LEU A 50 2.66 -5.97 11.29
N GLY A 51 2.37 -6.76 10.25
CA GLY A 51 2.17 -8.21 10.35
C GLY A 51 0.92 -8.62 11.15
N ARG A 52 0.00 -7.68 11.40
CA ARG A 52 -1.26 -7.93 12.11
C ARG A 52 -2.31 -6.90 11.73
N PRO A 53 -3.61 -7.15 11.97
CA PRO A 53 -4.63 -6.14 11.75
C PRO A 53 -4.34 -4.84 12.54
N ALA A 54 -4.44 -3.70 11.85
CA ALA A 54 -4.13 -2.39 12.44
C ALA A 54 -5.29 -1.87 13.29
N THR A 55 -4.95 -1.26 14.41
CA THR A 55 -5.88 -0.55 15.31
C THR A 55 -5.69 0.95 15.18
N LEU A 56 -6.65 1.74 15.68
CA LEU A 56 -6.51 3.21 15.76
C LEU A 56 -5.25 3.66 16.53
N GLY A 57 -4.82 2.89 17.53
CA GLY A 57 -3.61 3.17 18.30
C GLY A 57 -2.32 3.04 17.48
N ASP A 58 -2.37 2.34 16.35
CA ASP A 58 -1.23 2.11 15.47
C ASP A 58 -1.01 3.25 14.47
N LEU A 59 -1.93 4.22 14.37
CA LEU A 59 -1.75 5.45 13.60
C LEU A 59 -0.71 6.34 14.29
N THR A 60 0.55 6.00 14.08
CA THR A 60 1.72 6.72 14.61
C THR A 60 2.69 7.05 13.48
N ALA A 61 3.49 8.10 13.66
CA ALA A 61 4.46 8.51 12.64
C ALA A 61 5.49 7.40 12.30
N PRO A 62 6.04 6.64 13.27
CA PRO A 62 6.91 5.50 12.98
C PRO A 62 6.22 4.43 12.12
N ASN A 63 4.99 4.04 12.46
CA ASN A 63 4.28 2.99 11.74
C ASN A 63 3.91 3.43 10.32
N VAL A 64 3.41 4.65 10.15
CA VAL A 64 3.13 5.20 8.81
C VAL A 64 4.40 5.23 7.97
N ARG A 65 5.54 5.65 8.54
CA ARG A 65 6.83 5.64 7.82
C ARG A 65 7.26 4.22 7.44
N ALA A 66 7.11 3.26 8.34
CA ALA A 66 7.40 1.85 8.08
C ALA A 66 6.54 1.33 6.92
N THR A 67 5.23 1.60 6.94
CA THR A 67 4.32 1.22 5.83
C THR A 67 4.76 1.79 4.48
N LEU A 68 5.12 3.08 4.43
CA LEU A 68 5.58 3.68 3.17
C LEU A 68 6.90 3.06 2.68
N ARG A 69 7.79 2.67 3.60
CA ARG A 69 9.04 1.97 3.27
C ARG A 69 8.75 0.56 2.73
N THR A 70 7.88 -0.20 3.38
CA THR A 70 7.45 -1.53 2.89
C THR A 70 6.86 -1.42 1.48
N MET A 71 6.05 -0.39 1.19
CA MET A 71 5.53 -0.17 -0.16
C MET A 71 6.63 0.12 -1.19
N ILE A 72 7.68 0.88 -0.82
CA ILE A 72 8.83 1.13 -1.68
C ILE A 72 9.57 -0.19 -1.97
N GLU A 73 9.80 -0.99 -0.93
CA GLU A 73 10.48 -2.29 -1.03
C GLU A 73 9.67 -3.28 -1.89
N SER A 74 8.34 -3.22 -1.85
CA SER A 74 7.44 -3.97 -2.74
C SER A 74 7.36 -3.42 -4.18
N GLY A 75 8.10 -2.37 -4.53
CA GLY A 75 8.11 -1.80 -5.88
C GLY A 75 6.85 -0.99 -6.24
N CYS A 76 6.13 -0.47 -5.25
CA CYS A 76 4.98 0.41 -5.49
C CYS A 76 5.42 1.72 -6.16
N GLN A 77 4.54 2.26 -7.01
CA GLN A 77 4.79 3.54 -7.67
C GLN A 77 4.77 4.72 -6.70
N ALA A 78 5.59 5.74 -6.96
CA ALA A 78 5.70 6.95 -6.13
C ALA A 78 4.34 7.65 -5.91
N GLU A 79 3.51 7.76 -6.95
CA GLU A 79 2.19 8.37 -6.84
C GLU A 79 1.25 7.56 -5.93
N ARG A 80 1.33 6.22 -5.98
CA ARG A 80 0.56 5.36 -5.05
C ARG A 80 1.01 5.53 -3.62
N ILE A 81 2.32 5.64 -3.36
CA ILE A 81 2.89 5.87 -2.02
C ILE A 81 2.47 7.26 -1.50
N LYS A 82 2.51 8.29 -2.36
CA LYS A 82 2.09 9.66 -2.02
C LYS A 82 0.61 9.72 -1.69
N PHE A 83 -0.21 9.04 -2.48
CA PHE A 83 -1.63 8.86 -2.22
C PHE A 83 -1.85 8.16 -0.87
N MET A 84 -1.15 7.05 -0.63
CA MET A 84 -1.25 6.26 0.59
C MET A 84 -0.95 7.09 1.83
N ARG A 85 0.15 7.84 1.81
CA ARG A 85 0.54 8.76 2.88
C ARG A 85 -0.59 9.78 3.15
N ARG A 86 -1.14 10.40 2.11
CA ARG A 86 -2.23 11.38 2.25
C ARG A 86 -3.48 10.74 2.85
N ALA A 87 -3.82 9.53 2.43
CA ALA A 87 -4.98 8.80 2.95
C ALA A 87 -4.83 8.52 4.45
N LEU A 88 -3.71 7.91 4.87
CA LEU A 88 -3.41 7.61 6.28
C LEU A 88 -3.40 8.87 7.15
N LEU A 89 -2.76 9.96 6.69
CA LEU A 89 -2.73 11.22 7.43
C LEU A 89 -4.13 11.85 7.54
N ARG A 90 -4.99 11.70 6.52
CA ARG A 90 -6.36 12.23 6.58
C ARG A 90 -7.21 11.44 7.57
N ILE A 91 -7.10 10.12 7.58
CA ILE A 91 -7.76 9.25 8.59
C ILE A 91 -7.28 9.65 9.99
N TRP A 92 -5.97 9.78 10.19
CA TRP A 92 -5.40 10.15 11.49
C TRP A 92 -5.85 11.55 11.96
N ARG A 93 -5.87 12.55 11.07
CA ARG A 93 -6.38 13.90 11.41
C ARG A 93 -7.85 13.85 11.79
N TYR A 94 -8.66 13.05 11.11
CA TYR A 94 -10.05 12.88 11.49
C TYR A 94 -10.17 12.20 12.85
N ALA A 95 -9.47 11.09 13.09
CA ALA A 95 -9.45 10.39 14.37
C ALA A 95 -8.99 11.29 15.53
N PHE A 96 -8.02 12.16 15.31
CA PHE A 96 -7.62 13.16 16.31
C PHE A 96 -8.74 14.17 16.60
N ARG A 97 -9.35 14.75 15.55
CA ARG A 97 -10.46 15.71 15.69
C ARG A 97 -11.66 15.14 16.43
N THR A 98 -11.93 13.84 16.27
CA THR A 98 -13.04 13.15 16.94
C THR A 98 -12.65 12.51 18.28
N GLY A 99 -11.43 12.73 18.77
CA GLY A 99 -10.98 12.28 20.09
C GLY A 99 -10.55 10.81 20.17
N PHE A 100 -10.37 10.12 19.03
CA PHE A 100 -9.96 8.72 18.94
C PHE A 100 -8.45 8.52 18.74
N ALA A 101 -7.67 9.55 18.48
CA ALA A 101 -6.22 9.42 18.28
C ALA A 101 -5.45 10.56 18.94
N LYS A 102 -4.14 10.34 19.08
CA LYS A 102 -3.20 11.39 19.49
C LYS A 102 -3.00 12.42 18.36
N PRO A 103 -2.51 13.63 18.67
CA PRO A 103 -2.21 14.64 17.67
C PRO A 103 -1.34 14.10 16.53
N VAL A 104 -1.67 14.50 15.31
CA VAL A 104 -0.96 14.07 14.11
C VAL A 104 0.41 14.73 14.09
N ARG A 105 1.46 13.91 14.00
CA ARG A 105 2.82 14.40 13.76
C ARG A 105 3.09 14.44 12.26
N GLU A 106 3.97 15.33 11.83
CA GLU A 106 4.42 15.36 10.45
C GLU A 106 5.18 14.07 10.12
N VAL A 107 4.80 13.44 9.01
CA VAL A 107 5.48 12.26 8.47
C VAL A 107 6.10 12.67 7.14
N PRO A 108 7.42 12.83 7.01
CA PRO A 108 8.02 13.21 5.73
C PRO A 108 7.79 12.11 4.67
N MET A 109 7.70 12.51 3.40
CA MET A 109 7.65 11.56 2.30
C MET A 109 9.02 10.88 2.19
N PRO A 110 9.10 9.54 2.17
CA PRO A 110 10.37 8.86 1.93
C PRO A 110 10.85 9.12 0.49
N THR A 111 12.17 9.22 0.31
CA THR A 111 12.79 9.33 -1.00
C THR A 111 12.53 8.04 -1.79
N VAL A 112 11.69 8.12 -2.81
CA VAL A 112 11.45 7.01 -3.73
C VAL A 112 12.53 7.06 -4.79
N ARG A 113 13.48 6.12 -4.77
CA ARG A 113 14.35 5.90 -5.93
C ARG A 113 13.44 5.41 -7.05
N GLN A 114 13.13 6.29 -8.01
CA GLN A 114 12.42 5.87 -9.20
C GLN A 114 13.27 4.77 -9.86
N SER A 115 12.73 3.55 -9.90
CA SER A 115 13.32 2.51 -10.74
C SER A 115 13.31 3.05 -12.16
N ARG A 116 14.49 3.37 -12.69
CA ARG A 116 14.67 3.87 -14.06
C ARG A 116 14.25 2.84 -15.12
N PHE A 117 13.90 1.62 -14.70
CA PHE A 117 13.75 0.46 -15.56
C PHE A 117 12.35 0.23 -16.14
N ARG A 118 11.34 1.06 -15.84
CA ARG A 118 9.96 0.63 -16.17
C ARG A 118 9.47 0.91 -17.59
N ASN A 119 10.07 1.85 -18.32
CA ASN A 119 9.56 2.24 -19.65
C ASN A 119 10.64 2.37 -20.73
N GLN A 120 11.92 2.10 -20.43
CA GLN A 120 12.87 1.97 -21.53
C GLN A 120 12.78 0.54 -22.05
N PRO A 121 12.35 0.32 -23.31
CA PRO A 121 12.52 -0.99 -23.92
C PRO A 121 14.02 -1.36 -23.81
N PRO A 122 14.36 -2.64 -23.55
CA PRO A 122 15.75 -3.07 -23.57
C PRO A 122 16.40 -2.64 -24.89
N ALA A 123 17.71 -2.37 -24.87
CA ALA A 123 18.47 -1.64 -25.90
C ALA A 123 18.40 -2.17 -27.36
N GLY A 124 17.60 -3.19 -27.65
CA GLY A 124 17.22 -3.67 -28.99
C GLY A 124 15.80 -3.28 -29.46
N GLY A 125 15.02 -2.53 -28.68
CA GLY A 125 13.77 -1.89 -29.11
C GLY A 125 12.56 -2.81 -29.37
N THR A 126 12.70 -4.14 -29.30
CA THR A 126 11.61 -5.07 -29.58
C THR A 126 11.13 -5.80 -28.32
N LEU A 127 9.81 -5.92 -28.17
CA LEU A 127 9.14 -6.77 -27.18
C LEU A 127 9.63 -8.23 -27.22
N LEU A 128 10.10 -8.68 -28.39
CA LEU A 128 10.66 -10.01 -28.63
C LEU A 128 12.00 -10.20 -27.91
N ALA A 129 12.88 -9.19 -27.92
CA ALA A 129 14.17 -9.25 -27.21
C ALA A 129 13.97 -9.32 -25.69
N PHE A 130 13.02 -8.55 -25.15
CA PHE A 130 12.63 -8.62 -23.74
C PHE A 130 12.17 -10.02 -23.33
N TYR A 131 11.26 -10.63 -24.11
CA TYR A 131 10.75 -11.97 -23.82
C TYR A 131 11.80 -13.07 -23.94
N ARG A 132 12.75 -12.93 -24.87
CA ARG A 132 13.82 -13.91 -25.11
C ARG A 132 14.83 -13.93 -23.96
N ASP A 133 15.24 -12.75 -23.49
CA ASP A 133 16.39 -12.64 -22.59
C ASP A 133 16.00 -12.71 -21.10
N GLU A 134 14.87 -12.12 -20.69
CA GLU A 134 14.43 -12.15 -19.28
C GLU A 134 13.50 -13.32 -18.95
N PHE A 135 12.63 -13.74 -19.88
CA PHE A 135 11.55 -14.69 -19.58
C PHE A 135 11.82 -16.14 -19.98
N ARG A 136 12.86 -16.41 -20.79
CA ARG A 136 13.05 -17.71 -21.46
C ARG A 136 14.33 -18.53 -21.19
N PRO A 137 15.15 -18.34 -20.14
CA PRO A 137 16.23 -19.31 -19.89
C PRO A 137 15.70 -20.72 -19.58
N ALA A 138 14.52 -20.86 -18.95
CA ALA A 138 13.95 -22.16 -18.58
C ALA A 138 13.33 -22.97 -19.75
N ILE A 139 12.79 -22.29 -20.76
CA ILE A 139 12.13 -22.95 -21.92
C ILE A 139 13.17 -23.48 -22.92
N VAL A 140 14.30 -22.78 -23.07
CA VAL A 140 15.39 -23.21 -23.97
C VAL A 140 16.21 -24.35 -23.35
N ALA A 141 16.29 -24.43 -22.02
CA ALA A 141 16.94 -25.54 -21.33
C ALA A 141 16.16 -26.86 -21.46
N SER A 142 14.82 -26.80 -21.53
CA SER A 142 13.95 -27.98 -21.62
C SER A 142 13.78 -28.52 -23.04
N SER A 143 14.07 -27.73 -24.09
CA SER A 143 13.98 -28.18 -25.48
C SER A 143 15.20 -28.97 -25.98
N LYS A 144 16.29 -29.06 -25.21
CA LYS A 144 17.51 -29.81 -25.61
C LYS A 144 17.51 -31.30 -25.25
N VAL A 145 16.45 -31.82 -24.61
CA VAL A 145 16.43 -33.20 -24.09
C VAL A 145 15.80 -34.20 -25.07
N THR A 146 15.11 -33.76 -26.13
CA THR A 146 14.29 -34.65 -26.97
C THR A 146 14.95 -35.17 -28.26
N ASP A 147 16.12 -34.67 -28.66
CA ASP A 147 16.75 -35.02 -29.95
C ASP A 147 17.82 -36.14 -29.89
N SER A 148 17.92 -36.90 -28.78
CA SER A 148 18.92 -37.99 -28.64
C SER A 148 18.34 -39.41 -28.57
N ALA A 149 17.10 -39.63 -29.03
CA ALA A 149 16.45 -40.95 -28.93
C ALA A 149 15.97 -41.54 -30.28
N ILE A 150 16.65 -41.22 -31.39
CA ILE A 150 16.45 -41.91 -32.67
C ILE A 150 17.83 -42.25 -33.24
N ALA A 151 18.37 -43.39 -32.80
CA ALA A 151 19.49 -44.09 -33.42
C ALA A 151 19.07 -45.56 -33.59
#